data_AF-A0A2D4K2J6-F1
#
_entry.id   AF-A0A2D4K2J6-F1
#
_cell.length_a   1.000
_cell.length_b   1.000
_cell.length_c   1.000
_cell.angle_alpha   90.00
_cell.angle_beta   90.00
_cell.angle_gamma   90.00
#
_symmetry.space_group_name_H-M   'P 1'
#
loop_
_entity.id
_entity.type
_entity.pdbx_description
1 polymer ?
#
loop_
_entity_poly.entity_id
_entity_poly.type
_entity_poly.pdbx_seq_one_letter_code
_entity_poly.pdbx_strand_id
1 'polypeptide(L)'
;VDDLANPHTTHCLGNGEIMISTMADPSGNGKGGFLLLDGETFEVKGNWERGTKVPPFGYDFWYQPRHNVLMSTEWGAPKCFANGFNPADLEKGCYGGNINVWDWTTHKFIQTIDVGKNSIPLEIRFLHD
;
A
#
# COMPACT_ATOMS: atom_id res chain seq x y z
N VAL A 1 -3.48 9.26 -12.21
CA VAL A 1 -3.77 9.43 -10.77
C VAL A 1 -5.24 9.17 -10.47
N ASP A 2 -6.02 8.71 -11.45
CA ASP A 2 -7.48 8.63 -11.33
C ASP A 2 -7.96 7.28 -10.77
N ASP A 3 -7.06 6.46 -10.25
CA ASP A 3 -7.32 5.06 -9.96
C ASP A 3 -6.92 4.61 -8.55
N LEU A 4 -6.54 5.54 -7.67
CA LEU A 4 -6.26 5.30 -6.25
C LEU A 4 -7.19 6.16 -5.36
N ALA A 5 -7.58 5.61 -4.21
CA ALA A 5 -8.44 6.24 -3.23
C ALA A 5 -8.11 5.73 -1.81
N ASN A 6 -8.69 6.38 -0.80
CA ASN A 6 -8.50 6.04 0.61
C ASN A 6 -7.01 6.09 1.04
N PRO A 7 -6.41 7.29 1.03
CA PRO A 7 -5.04 7.49 1.51
C PRO A 7 -4.91 7.09 2.99
N HIS A 8 -3.76 6.52 3.37
CA HIS A 8 -3.53 6.01 4.72
C HIS A 8 -2.20 6.48 5.32
N THR A 9 -1.08 5.80 5.06
CA THR A 9 0.23 6.14 5.62
C THR A 9 0.92 7.18 4.76
N THR A 10 1.60 8.15 5.39
CA THR A 10 2.41 9.18 4.71
C THR A 10 3.88 9.08 5.10
N HIS A 11 4.78 9.12 4.13
CA HIS A 11 6.23 9.25 4.36
C HIS A 11 6.88 10.26 3.40
N CYS A 12 7.77 11.09 3.94
CA CYS A 12 8.65 11.93 3.13
C CYS A 12 9.73 11.07 2.46
N LEU A 13 10.09 11.38 1.21
CA LEU A 13 11.14 10.72 0.46
C LEU A 13 12.42 11.56 0.42
N GLY A 14 13.57 10.92 0.23
CA GLY A 14 14.87 11.60 0.17
C GLY A 14 15.05 12.55 -1.03
N ASN A 15 14.16 12.50 -2.02
CA ASN A 15 14.12 13.40 -3.18
C ASN A 15 13.19 14.62 -2.96
N GLY A 16 12.60 14.77 -1.77
CA GLY A 16 11.69 15.86 -1.45
C GLY A 16 10.21 15.58 -1.76
N GLU A 17 9.86 14.43 -2.33
CA GLU A 17 8.46 14.06 -2.55
C GLU A 17 7.80 13.51 -1.27
N ILE A 18 6.47 13.56 -1.24
CA ILE A 18 5.66 12.91 -0.20
C ILE A 18 4.98 11.70 -0.85
N MET A 19 5.23 10.51 -0.31
CA MET A 19 4.54 9.29 -0.74
C MET A 19 3.45 8.93 0.26
N ILE A 20 2.26 8.59 -0.25
CA ILE A 20 1.10 8.22 0.55
C ILE A 20 0.57 6.87 0.08
N SER A 21 0.47 5.87 0.96
CA SER A 21 -0.17 4.61 0.60
C SER A 21 -1.69 4.77 0.47
N THR A 22 -2.29 3.95 -0.39
CA THR A 22 -3.73 3.94 -0.61
C THR A 22 -4.29 2.54 -0.46
N MET A 23 -5.54 2.44 0.00
CA MET A 23 -6.18 1.15 0.30
C MET A 23 -7.14 0.67 -0.80
N ALA A 24 -7.50 1.55 -1.73
CA ALA A 24 -8.57 1.25 -2.67
C ALA A 24 -8.47 1.94 -4.03
N ASP A 25 -9.32 1.49 -4.95
CA ASP A 25 -9.76 2.29 -6.09
C ASP A 25 -10.93 3.24 -5.69
N PRO A 26 -11.32 4.20 -6.55
CA PRO A 26 -12.44 5.10 -6.26
C PRO A 26 -13.80 4.43 -6.06
N SER A 27 -13.95 3.15 -6.45
CA SER A 27 -15.17 2.36 -6.21
C SER A 27 -15.14 1.65 -4.85
N GLY A 28 -14.09 1.85 -4.04
CA GLY A 28 -13.91 1.22 -2.74
C GLY A 28 -13.49 -0.24 -2.81
N ASN A 29 -13.07 -0.74 -3.98
CA ASN A 29 -12.47 -2.07 -4.09
C ASN A 29 -11.04 -2.03 -3.58
N GLY A 30 -10.57 -3.16 -3.03
CA GLY A 30 -9.18 -3.29 -2.61
C GLY A 30 -8.24 -3.03 -3.77
N LYS A 31 -7.24 -2.19 -3.53
CA LYS A 31 -6.13 -1.96 -4.46
C LYS A 31 -4.96 -1.37 -3.68
N GLY A 32 -3.79 -1.99 -3.79
CA GLY A 32 -2.56 -1.41 -3.27
C GLY A 32 -1.93 -0.46 -4.28
N GLY A 33 -1.43 0.67 -3.79
CA GLY A 33 -0.73 1.68 -4.58
C GLY A 33 -0.25 2.82 -3.71
N PHE A 34 0.48 3.76 -4.32
CA PHE A 34 1.03 4.91 -3.63
C PHE A 34 0.88 6.18 -4.46
N LEU A 35 0.30 7.20 -3.85
CA LEU A 35 0.20 8.55 -4.40
C LEU A 35 1.50 9.32 -4.12
N LEU A 36 1.99 10.06 -5.12
CA LEU A 36 3.10 11.01 -4.96
C LEU A 36 2.59 12.44 -4.99
N LEU A 37 2.99 13.22 -3.99
CA LEU A 37 2.85 14.67 -3.97
C LEU A 37 4.22 15.33 -4.07
N ASP A 38 4.23 16.51 -4.69
CA ASP A 38 5.36 17.43 -4.58
C ASP A 38 5.47 17.95 -3.14
N GLY A 39 6.67 17.95 -2.56
CA GLY A 39 6.87 18.34 -1.16
C GLY A 39 6.84 19.84 -0.89
N GLU A 40 6.86 20.67 -1.93
CA GLU A 40 6.77 22.13 -1.78
C GLU A 40 5.38 22.65 -2.16
N THR A 41 4.82 22.16 -3.27
CA THR A 41 3.54 22.64 -3.79
C THR A 41 2.35 21.81 -3.32
N PHE A 42 2.57 20.59 -2.83
CA PHE A 42 1.55 19.58 -2.54
C PHE A 42 0.70 19.17 -3.75
N GLU A 43 1.13 19.52 -4.96
CA GLU A 43 0.47 19.08 -6.17
C GLU A 43 0.69 17.58 -6.38
N VAL A 44 -0.34 16.93 -6.91
CA VAL A 44 -0.32 15.51 -7.22
C VAL A 44 0.60 15.27 -8.42
N LYS A 45 1.64 14.47 -8.24
CA LYS A 45 2.63 14.16 -9.29
C LYS A 45 2.31 12.90 -10.07
N GLY A 46 1.62 11.94 -9.46
CA GLY A 46 1.50 10.62 -10.04
C GLY A 46 1.29 9.53 -9.01
N ASN A 47 1.38 8.30 -9.49
CA ASN A 47 1.55 7.13 -8.64
C ASN A 47 3.04 6.77 -8.58
N TRP A 48 3.51 6.20 -7.47
CA TRP A 48 4.89 5.74 -7.35
C TRP A 48 5.12 4.43 -8.11
N GLU A 49 4.20 3.48 -7.98
CA GLU A 49 4.32 2.15 -8.55
C GLU A 49 4.35 2.16 -10.07
N ARG A 50 5.10 1.20 -10.65
CA ARG A 50 5.24 1.00 -12.09
C ARG A 50 5.01 -0.45 -12.47
N GLY A 51 4.55 -0.65 -13.70
CA GLY A 51 4.30 -1.97 -14.28
C GLY A 51 2.82 -2.35 -14.26
N THR A 52 2.53 -3.59 -14.64
CA THR A 52 1.15 -4.10 -14.81
C THR A 52 0.64 -4.89 -13.61
N LYS A 53 1.52 -5.21 -12.65
CA LYS A 53 1.18 -5.97 -11.45
C LYS A 53 1.15 -5.03 -10.25
N VAL A 54 0.04 -5.09 -9.51
CA VAL A 54 -0.16 -4.39 -8.25
C VAL A 54 -0.79 -5.37 -7.25
N PRO A 55 -0.51 -5.23 -5.95
CA PRO A 55 -1.16 -6.07 -4.95
C PRO A 55 -2.66 -5.74 -4.85
N PRO A 56 -3.48 -6.74 -4.51
CA PRO A 56 -4.93 -6.59 -4.43
C PRO A 56 -5.38 -5.68 -3.28
N PHE A 57 -4.51 -5.40 -2.30
CA PHE A 57 -4.81 -4.54 -1.17
C PHE A 57 -3.60 -3.67 -0.82
N GLY A 58 -3.86 -2.57 -0.11
CA GLY A 58 -2.85 -1.70 0.48
C GLY A 58 -3.22 -1.32 1.92
N TYR A 59 -2.21 -0.96 2.70
CA TYR A 59 -2.36 -0.41 4.05
C TYR A 59 -1.13 0.45 4.40
N ASP A 60 -0.16 -0.11 5.11
CA ASP A 60 1.04 0.60 5.57
C ASP A 60 2.22 0.33 4.65
N PHE A 61 3.27 1.16 4.72
CA PHE A 61 4.51 0.92 4.02
C PHE A 61 5.72 1.56 4.69
N TRP A 62 6.88 1.00 4.44
CA TRP A 62 8.17 1.61 4.76
C TRP A 62 9.19 1.21 3.69
N TYR A 63 10.27 1.97 3.57
CA TYR A 63 11.30 1.72 2.56
C TYR A 63 12.73 1.81 3.11
N GLN A 64 13.64 1.02 2.54
CA GLN A 64 15.08 1.06 2.79
C GLN A 64 15.83 1.13 1.44
N PRO A 65 16.15 2.34 0.93
CA PRO A 65 16.72 2.51 -0.41
C PRO A 65 18.08 1.83 -0.58
N ARG A 66 18.89 1.78 0.49
CA ARG A 66 20.20 1.11 0.47
C ARG A 66 20.11 -0.40 0.26
N HIS A 67 18.97 -1.00 0.58
CA HIS A 67 18.65 -2.41 0.32
C HIS A 67 17.76 -2.59 -0.92
N ASN A 68 17.54 -1.52 -1.69
CA ASN A 68 16.70 -1.50 -2.89
C ASN A 68 15.27 -2.03 -2.65
N VAL A 69 14.69 -1.75 -1.48
CA VAL A 69 13.38 -2.30 -1.11
C VAL A 69 12.42 -1.23 -0.59
N LEU A 70 11.17 -1.34 -1.02
CA LEU A 70 10.01 -0.88 -0.27
C LEU A 70 9.20 -2.11 0.13
N MET A 71 8.70 -2.11 1.36
CA MET A 71 7.78 -3.11 1.84
C MET A 71 6.45 -2.44 2.19
N SER A 72 5.35 -3.04 1.74
CA SER A 72 4.01 -2.59 2.10
C SER A 72 3.18 -3.75 2.61
N THR A 73 2.07 -3.44 3.26
CA THR A 73 1.18 -4.43 3.85
C THR A 73 -0.24 -4.30 3.33
N GLU A 74 -1.09 -5.21 3.74
CA GLU A 74 -2.47 -5.32 3.28
C GLU A 74 -3.44 -5.23 4.46
N TRP A 75 -4.52 -4.49 4.26
CA TRP A 75 -5.69 -4.54 5.14
C TRP A 75 -6.90 -5.13 4.39
N GLY A 76 -7.90 -4.33 4.05
CA GLY A 76 -9.08 -4.82 3.32
C GLY A 76 -9.63 -3.79 2.35
N ALA A 77 -10.64 -4.20 1.59
CA ALA A 77 -11.38 -3.28 0.73
C ALA A 77 -12.26 -2.36 1.61
N PRO A 78 -12.18 -1.02 1.50
CA PRO A 78 -13.00 -0.09 2.29
C PRO A 78 -14.48 -0.37 2.26
N LYS A 79 -15.04 -0.80 1.12
CA LYS A 79 -16.46 -1.19 1.03
C LYS A 79 -16.88 -2.30 2.00
N CYS A 80 -15.93 -3.14 2.46
CA CYS A 80 -16.21 -4.24 3.38
C CYS A 80 -16.08 -3.86 4.86
N PHE A 81 -15.38 -2.77 5.21
CA PHE A 81 -15.17 -2.38 6.61
C PHE A 81 -15.68 -0.98 6.96
N ALA A 82 -16.07 -0.16 5.98
CA ALA A 82 -16.50 1.23 6.21
C ALA A 82 -17.70 1.34 7.17
N ASN A 83 -18.52 0.28 7.26
CA ASN A 83 -19.67 0.19 8.17
C ASN A 83 -19.38 -0.66 9.42
N GLY A 84 -18.11 -0.92 9.72
CA GLY A 84 -17.67 -1.82 10.78
C GLY A 84 -17.26 -3.19 10.27
N PHE A 85 -16.50 -3.90 11.11
CA PHE A 85 -16.01 -5.24 10.80
C PHE A 85 -17.14 -6.27 10.85
N ASN A 86 -17.20 -7.13 9.84
CA ASN A 86 -18.08 -8.29 9.79
C ASN A 86 -17.22 -9.56 9.57
N PRO A 87 -17.20 -10.51 10.52
CA PRO A 87 -16.44 -11.75 10.37
C PRO A 87 -16.81 -12.56 9.11
N ALA A 88 -18.04 -12.45 8.62
CA ALA A 88 -18.48 -13.15 7.42
C ALA A 88 -17.78 -12.65 6.15
N ASP A 89 -17.14 -11.48 6.18
CA ASP A 89 -16.42 -10.91 5.05
C ASP A 89 -14.98 -11.44 4.93
N LEU A 90 -14.43 -12.06 5.97
CA LEU A 90 -13.12 -12.74 5.92
C LEU A 90 -13.11 -13.84 4.84
N GLU A 91 -14.14 -14.69 4.84
CA GLU A 91 -14.27 -15.80 3.90
C GLU A 91 -14.74 -15.35 2.50
N LYS A 92 -15.04 -14.06 2.31
CA LYS A 92 -15.37 -13.46 1.00
C LYS A 92 -14.16 -12.84 0.30
N GLY A 93 -12.97 -12.94 0.89
CA GLY A 93 -11.76 -12.33 0.35
C GLY A 93 -11.76 -10.81 0.41
N CYS A 94 -12.48 -10.21 1.37
CA CYS A 94 -12.49 -8.74 1.56
C CYS A 94 -11.21 -8.20 2.22
N TYR A 95 -10.39 -9.07 2.80
CA TYR A 95 -9.20 -8.73 3.55
C TYR A 95 -8.00 -9.45 2.97
N GLY A 96 -6.90 -8.72 2.80
CA GLY A 96 -5.59 -9.24 2.46
C GLY A 96 -4.87 -9.80 3.66
N GLY A 97 -3.81 -10.56 3.38
CA GLY A 97 -3.03 -11.30 4.37
C GLY A 97 -1.56 -11.34 4.01
N ASN A 98 -1.10 -10.39 3.20
CA ASN A 98 0.24 -10.41 2.66
C ASN A 98 1.07 -9.19 3.03
N ILE A 99 2.38 -9.41 3.07
CA ILE A 99 3.38 -8.37 2.94
C ILE A 99 3.86 -8.36 1.49
N ASN A 100 3.96 -7.18 0.90
CA ASN A 100 4.30 -6.96 -0.49
C ASN A 100 5.69 -6.33 -0.59
N VAL A 101 6.54 -6.93 -1.44
CA VAL A 101 7.91 -6.50 -1.68
C VAL A 101 8.00 -5.81 -3.03
N TRP A 102 8.61 -4.63 -3.03
CA TRP A 102 8.77 -3.78 -4.19
C TRP A 102 10.25 -3.50 -4.42
N ASP A 103 10.66 -3.54 -5.69
CA ASP A 103 11.97 -3.07 -6.10
C ASP A 103 11.97 -1.54 -6.08
N TRP A 104 12.80 -0.95 -5.21
CA TRP A 104 12.81 0.49 -4.98
C TRP A 104 13.27 1.30 -6.19
N THR A 105 14.21 0.78 -6.98
CA THR A 105 14.79 1.50 -8.12
C THR A 105 13.87 1.50 -9.34
N THR A 106 13.21 0.37 -9.60
CA THR A 106 12.33 0.19 -10.76
C THR A 106 10.86 0.47 -10.44
N HIS A 107 10.52 0.57 -9.16
CA HIS A 107 9.19 0.80 -8.61
C HIS A 107 8.21 -0.34 -8.93
N LYS A 108 8.73 -1.55 -9.12
CA LYS A 108 7.93 -2.72 -9.53
C LYS A 108 7.61 -3.59 -8.33
N PHE A 109 6.38 -4.08 -8.30
CA PHE A 109 5.99 -5.16 -7.39
C PHE A 109 6.67 -6.47 -7.81
N ILE A 110 7.41 -7.10 -6.90
CA ILE A 110 8.25 -8.26 -7.23
C ILE A 110 7.90 -9.54 -6.46
N GLN A 111 7.35 -9.43 -5.25
CA GLN A 111 7.07 -10.60 -4.42
C GLN A 111 5.95 -10.34 -3.40
N THR A 112 5.20 -11.40 -3.12
CA THR A 112 4.21 -11.47 -2.02
C THR A 112 4.72 -12.44 -0.96
N ILE A 113 4.52 -12.10 0.30
CA ILE A 113 4.78 -12.97 1.46
C ILE A 113 3.46 -13.14 2.22
N ASP A 114 2.88 -14.33 2.14
CA ASP A 114 1.68 -14.70 2.89
C ASP A 114 2.03 -14.89 4.38
N VAL A 115 1.33 -14.18 5.26
CA VAL A 115 1.53 -14.26 6.72
C VAL A 115 0.53 -15.19 7.43
N GLY A 116 -0.22 -15.98 6.65
CA GLY A 116 -1.10 -17.03 7.12
C GLY A 116 -2.59 -16.68 7.09
N LYS A 117 -3.42 -17.72 7.14
CA LYS A 117 -4.88 -17.57 7.12
C LYS A 117 -5.37 -16.73 8.30
N ASN A 118 -6.29 -15.80 8.02
CA ASN A 118 -6.91 -14.90 8.99
C ASN A 118 -5.93 -13.95 9.70
N SER A 119 -4.73 -13.76 9.14
CA SER A 119 -3.78 -12.73 9.56
C SER A 119 -4.07 -11.42 8.84
N ILE A 120 -3.78 -10.29 9.49
CA ILE A 120 -3.80 -8.95 8.88
C ILE A 120 -2.48 -8.25 9.25
N PRO A 121 -1.51 -8.19 8.33
CA PRO A 121 -0.26 -7.46 8.59
C PRO A 121 -0.56 -5.97 8.52
N LEU A 122 -0.74 -5.30 9.67
CA LEU A 122 -1.02 -3.87 9.71
C LEU A 122 0.27 -3.06 9.54
N GLU A 123 0.79 -2.55 10.64
CA GLU A 123 1.94 -1.64 10.66
C GLU A 123 3.25 -2.36 10.32
N ILE A 124 4.04 -1.80 9.41
CA ILE A 124 5.37 -2.29 9.04
C ILE A 124 6.45 -1.36 9.55
N ARG A 125 7.45 -1.92 10.22
CA ARG A 125 8.55 -1.16 10.83
C ARG A 125 9.87 -1.85 10.51
N PHE A 126 10.77 -1.12 9.88
CA PHE A 126 12.15 -1.56 9.75
C PHE A 126 12.90 -1.30 11.06
N LEU A 127 13.95 -2.09 11.29
CA LEU A 127 14.92 -1.81 12.33
C LEU A 127 15.69 -0.53 11.98
N HIS A 128 15.90 0.31 13.00
CA HIS A 128 16.61 1.59 12.92
C HIS A 128 17.93 1.47 13.68
N ASP A 129 18.91 0.79 13.10
CA ASP A 129 20.28 0.72 13.63
C ASP A 129 21.19 1.76 12.95
#